data_AF-B5L3Q0-F1
#
_entry.id   AF-B5L3Q0-F1
#
_cell.length_a   1.000
_cell.length_b   1.000
_cell.length_c   1.000
_cell.angle_alpha   90.00
_cell.angle_beta   90.00
_cell.angle_gamma   90.00
#
_symmetry.space_group_name_H-M   'P 1'
#
loop_
_entity.id
_entity.type
_entity.pdbx_description
1 polymer ?
#
loop_
_entity_poly.entity_id
_entity_poly.type
_entity_poly.pdbx_seq_one_letter_code
_entity_poly.pdbx_strand_id
1 'polypeptide(L)'
;MNCKFNIWDIQLGLILISVLSYAFLNLGFLPLNISHLIILFVLITLSVNLLISQSIKITGLFLTLFVSFILLSAYSLLKYYDVQKVKNIINFFIFFSVAAIVINNCSADKIIKFYYKLTKIFIFFALLQWVLYYLNIGTLYTYSFLGLKEVNISTSGYLIRLFSIASEPAALCGILLPAIYLSINRIVNKGKEVTLSYSVIVLFVILNTFSLVGYIYIIICLIVALYVGNKISLSKIFIFTICLALLVFILFQSDSIQQRLNEITSLDKMASSDNLSVIAIYSNLQIALISLSDNLIFGGGIFSHPYTYDHYISQLYAGGGPRMELNKDDAASLYIRALSETGILGFCILNGLIIYLMKRCDKSKINYPYNIAFTIAFALLGIRAGSVNYIIIWFYFFSAIRFVNEGRLK
;
A
#
# COMPACT_ATOMS: atom_id res chain seq x y z
N MET A 1 8.48 -31.05 24.59
CA MET A 1 7.95 -30.16 23.53
C MET A 1 9.05 -29.17 23.13
N ASN A 2 9.91 -29.53 22.18
CA ASN A 2 10.90 -28.58 21.65
C ASN A 2 10.19 -27.69 20.62
N CYS A 3 9.73 -26.52 21.05
CA CYS A 3 9.26 -25.48 20.15
C CYS A 3 10.49 -24.96 19.38
N LYS A 4 10.89 -25.65 18.31
CA LYS A 4 11.88 -25.12 17.36
C LYS A 4 11.20 -23.94 16.67
N PHE A 5 11.45 -22.74 17.16
CA PHE A 5 11.04 -21.53 16.47
C PHE A 5 11.70 -21.51 15.10
N ASN A 6 10.88 -21.52 14.04
CA ASN A 6 11.37 -21.35 12.70
C ASN A 6 11.81 -19.88 12.54
N ILE A 7 13.08 -19.66 12.20
CA ILE A 7 13.65 -18.32 12.08
C ILE A 7 12.90 -17.45 11.06
N TRP A 8 12.36 -18.07 10.01
CA TRP A 8 11.54 -17.40 9.01
C TRP A 8 10.26 -16.83 9.62
N ASP A 9 9.62 -17.53 10.57
CA ASP A 9 8.43 -17.05 11.26
C ASP A 9 8.75 -15.83 12.15
N ILE A 10 9.93 -15.81 12.78
CA ILE A 10 10.40 -14.66 13.57
C ILE A 10 10.63 -13.45 12.67
N GLN A 11 11.34 -13.65 11.56
CA GLN A 11 11.62 -12.58 10.59
C GLN A 11 10.34 -12.03 9.95
N LEU A 12 9.36 -12.89 9.66
CA LEU A 12 8.03 -12.47 9.21
C LEU A 12 7.33 -11.60 10.25
N GLY A 13 7.41 -11.98 11.53
CA GLY A 13 6.93 -11.16 12.64
C GLY A 13 7.57 -9.78 12.67
N LEU A 14 8.88 -9.71 12.50
CA LEU A 14 9.63 -8.45 12.47
C LEU A 14 9.25 -7.57 11.26
N ILE A 15 9.02 -8.14 10.08
CA ILE A 15 8.49 -7.39 8.92
C ILE A 15 7.15 -6.74 9.27
N LEU A 16 6.25 -7.44 9.95
CA LEU A 16 4.95 -6.87 10.32
C LEU A 16 5.06 -5.86 11.48
N ILE A 17 6.01 -6.03 12.39
CA ILE A 17 6.32 -5.01 13.40
C ILE A 17 6.88 -3.75 12.74
N SER A 18 7.68 -3.88 11.68
CA SER A 18 8.12 -2.74 10.87
C SER A 18 6.94 -2.00 10.22
N VAL A 19 5.92 -2.71 9.74
CA VAL A 19 4.67 -2.07 9.28
C VAL A 19 3.98 -1.30 10.41
N LEU A 20 3.87 -1.91 11.60
CA LEU A 20 3.27 -1.25 12.78
C LEU A 20 4.05 0.02 13.15
N SER A 21 5.37 -0.06 13.19
CA SER A 21 6.23 1.01 13.69
C SER A 21 6.48 2.12 12.67
N TYR A 22 5.92 2.04 11.46
CA TYR A 22 6.20 3.01 10.41
C TYR A 22 5.80 4.45 10.79
N ALA A 23 4.67 4.59 11.50
CA ALA A 23 4.14 5.88 11.97
C ALA A 23 4.80 6.39 13.28
N PHE A 24 5.67 5.60 13.89
CA PHE A 24 6.26 5.87 15.21
C PHE A 24 7.65 6.49 15.07
N LEU A 25 7.92 7.54 15.86
CA LEU A 25 9.22 8.16 16.15
C LEU A 25 10.19 8.29 14.97
N ASN A 26 10.45 9.54 14.55
CA ASN A 26 11.56 9.86 13.66
C ASN A 26 12.79 10.20 14.52
N LEU A 27 13.84 9.39 14.45
CA LEU A 27 15.08 9.68 15.20
C LEU A 27 15.81 10.82 14.49
N GLY A 28 15.45 12.08 14.78
CA GLY A 28 15.82 13.28 14.02
C GLY A 28 17.31 13.53 13.71
N PHE A 29 18.23 12.69 14.18
CA PHE A 29 19.65 12.70 13.81
C PHE A 29 19.97 11.82 12.58
N LEU A 30 19.15 10.84 12.25
CA LEU A 30 19.24 10.00 11.06
C LEU A 30 17.87 9.96 10.37
N PRO A 31 17.77 9.97 9.03
CA PRO A 31 16.49 9.84 8.32
C PRO A 31 15.94 8.41 8.38
N LEU A 32 16.06 7.74 9.53
CA LEU A 32 15.65 6.37 9.80
C LEU A 32 14.59 6.38 10.91
N ASN A 33 13.35 6.03 10.54
CA ASN A 33 12.33 5.71 11.53
C ASN A 33 12.53 4.29 12.08
N ILE A 34 11.77 3.93 13.12
CA ILE A 34 11.85 2.61 13.77
C ILE A 34 11.67 1.46 12.75
N SER A 35 10.80 1.65 11.76
CA SER A 35 10.60 0.66 10.69
C SER A 35 11.91 0.35 9.95
N HIS A 36 12.71 1.36 9.60
CA HIS A 36 13.99 1.14 8.91
C HIS A 36 14.98 0.37 9.79
N LEU A 37 15.04 0.67 11.09
CA LEU A 37 15.92 -0.04 12.02
C LEU A 37 15.54 -1.51 12.17
N ILE A 38 14.25 -1.81 12.24
CA ILE A 38 13.76 -3.20 12.31
C ILE A 38 14.13 -3.96 11.03
N ILE A 39 13.93 -3.36 9.86
CA ILE A 39 14.27 -4.01 8.59
C ILE A 39 15.78 -4.21 8.44
N LEU A 40 16.59 -3.25 8.89
CA LEU A 40 18.04 -3.42 8.92
C LEU A 40 18.46 -4.56 9.87
N PHE A 41 17.83 -4.66 11.04
CA PHE A 41 18.04 -5.78 11.95
C PHE A 41 17.66 -7.13 11.31
N VAL A 42 16.52 -7.19 10.62
CA VAL A 42 16.13 -8.39 9.85
C VAL A 42 17.19 -8.73 8.81
N LEU A 43 17.69 -7.75 8.05
CA LEU A 43 18.76 -7.97 7.07
C LEU A 43 20.03 -8.54 7.70
N ILE A 44 20.47 -7.99 8.84
CA ILE A 44 21.66 -8.48 9.55
C ILE A 44 21.46 -9.94 9.97
N THR A 45 20.31 -10.27 10.57
CA THR A 45 20.02 -11.67 10.97
C THR A 45 19.94 -12.61 9.77
N LEU A 46 19.39 -12.16 8.63
CA LEU A 46 19.39 -12.92 7.38
C LEU A 46 20.80 -13.22 6.89
N SER A 47 21.68 -12.21 6.87
CA SER A 47 23.08 -12.38 6.45
C SER A 47 23.82 -13.37 7.35
N VAL A 48 23.60 -13.32 8.66
CA VAL A 48 24.18 -14.28 9.61
C VAL A 48 23.64 -15.70 9.35
N ASN A 49 22.33 -15.86 9.12
CA ASN A 49 21.73 -17.17 8.82
C ASN A 49 22.22 -17.78 7.51
N LEU A 50 22.50 -16.95 6.52
CA LEU A 50 23.12 -17.35 5.25
C LEU A 50 24.51 -17.93 5.48
N LEU A 51 25.33 -17.26 6.30
CA LEU A 51 26.68 -17.72 6.65
C LEU A 51 26.65 -19.03 7.44
N ILE A 52 25.61 -19.27 8.23
CA ILE A 52 25.45 -20.46 9.11
C ILE A 52 24.72 -21.62 8.40
N SER A 53 24.63 -21.62 7.06
CA SER A 53 24.20 -22.77 6.20
C SER A 53 22.70 -23.01 5.98
N GLN A 54 21.82 -21.99 6.13
CA GLN A 54 20.45 -22.15 5.64
C GLN A 54 20.34 -21.91 4.12
N SER A 55 19.84 -22.90 3.40
CA SER A 55 19.51 -22.74 1.97
C SER A 55 18.36 -21.73 1.81
N ILE A 56 18.61 -20.61 1.13
CA ILE A 56 17.56 -19.64 0.79
C ILE A 56 16.91 -20.02 -0.52
N LYS A 57 15.58 -20.08 -0.52
CA LYS A 57 14.82 -20.17 -1.77
C LYS A 57 14.76 -18.80 -2.42
N ILE A 58 15.37 -18.68 -3.60
CA ILE A 58 15.27 -17.50 -4.47
C ILE A 58 14.46 -17.88 -5.72
N THR A 59 13.54 -17.02 -6.16
CA THR A 59 12.76 -17.26 -7.38
C THR A 59 13.41 -16.58 -8.59
N GLY A 60 13.26 -17.16 -9.78
CA GLY A 60 13.75 -16.54 -11.02
C GLY A 60 13.11 -15.17 -11.29
N LEU A 61 11.84 -14.98 -10.90
CA LEU A 61 11.16 -13.69 -11.00
C LEU A 61 11.83 -12.63 -10.11
N PHE A 62 12.20 -12.98 -8.88
CA PHE A 62 12.95 -12.08 -8.00
C PHE A 62 14.28 -11.66 -8.64
N LEU A 63 15.07 -12.62 -9.14
CA LEU A 63 16.37 -12.32 -9.76
C LEU A 63 16.21 -11.41 -10.99
N THR A 64 15.20 -11.69 -11.82
CA THR A 64 14.92 -10.89 -13.01
C THR A 64 14.58 -9.44 -12.65
N LEU A 65 13.68 -9.25 -11.67
CA LEU A 65 13.32 -7.91 -11.20
C LEU A 65 14.49 -7.21 -10.51
N PHE A 66 15.27 -7.92 -9.69
CA PHE A 66 16.42 -7.39 -8.97
C PHE A 66 17.48 -6.85 -9.95
N VAL A 67 17.87 -7.65 -10.95
CA VAL A 67 18.82 -7.24 -11.99
C VAL A 67 18.26 -6.07 -12.81
N SER A 68 16.99 -6.12 -13.20
CA SER A 68 16.34 -5.03 -13.95
C SER A 68 16.38 -3.71 -13.16
N PHE A 69 16.10 -3.77 -11.85
CA PHE A 69 16.17 -2.60 -10.99
C PHE A 69 17.60 -2.09 -10.78
N ILE A 70 18.61 -2.97 -10.76
CA ILE A 70 20.01 -2.53 -10.69
C ILE A 70 20.37 -1.75 -11.96
N LEU A 71 20.03 -2.28 -13.13
CA LEU A 71 20.33 -1.63 -14.41
C LEU A 71 19.65 -0.26 -14.52
N LEU A 72 18.37 -0.16 -14.12
CA LEU A 72 17.64 1.11 -14.11
C LEU A 72 18.18 2.09 -13.06
N SER A 73 18.63 1.60 -11.90
CA SER A 73 19.26 2.44 -10.88
C SER A 73 20.62 2.98 -11.35
N ALA A 74 21.43 2.14 -11.99
CA ALA A 74 22.70 2.54 -12.57
C ALA A 74 22.51 3.58 -13.68
N TYR A 75 21.57 3.35 -14.61
CA TYR A 75 21.19 4.33 -15.62
C TYR A 75 20.79 5.67 -15.01
N SER A 76 19.94 5.63 -13.99
CA SER A 76 19.47 6.81 -13.28
C SER A 76 20.61 7.59 -12.60
N LEU A 77 21.54 6.90 -11.94
CA LEU A 77 22.67 7.51 -11.24
C LEU A 77 23.73 8.09 -12.20
N LEU A 78 23.95 7.47 -13.36
CA LEU A 78 24.82 8.00 -14.39
C LEU A 78 24.28 9.32 -14.97
N LYS A 79 22.95 9.45 -15.10
CA LYS A 79 22.30 10.66 -15.59
C LYS A 79 22.29 11.77 -14.54
N TYR A 80 21.90 11.42 -13.30
CA TYR A 80 21.77 12.37 -12.19
C TYR A 80 22.24 11.70 -10.89
N TYR A 81 23.42 12.10 -10.42
CA TYR A 81 23.96 11.68 -9.13
C TYR A 81 23.45 12.58 -8.01
N ASP A 82 22.94 11.96 -6.95
CA ASP A 82 22.56 12.64 -5.72
C ASP A 82 22.66 11.68 -4.53
N VAL A 83 23.11 12.19 -3.39
CA VAL A 83 23.34 11.38 -2.18
C VAL A 83 22.02 10.87 -1.59
N GLN A 84 20.96 11.68 -1.61
CA GLN A 84 19.65 11.27 -1.11
C GLN A 84 19.03 10.18 -2.00
N LYS A 85 19.21 10.28 -3.31
CA LYS A 85 18.85 9.25 -4.28
C LYS A 85 19.58 7.93 -4.03
N VAL A 86 20.89 7.96 -3.78
CA VAL A 86 21.66 6.75 -3.42
C VAL A 86 21.09 6.09 -2.15
N LYS A 87 20.80 6.88 -1.11
CA LYS A 87 20.15 6.37 0.12
C LYS A 87 18.81 5.72 -0.17
N ASN A 88 17.98 6.34 -1.00
CA ASN A 88 16.67 5.82 -1.39
C ASN A 88 16.78 4.51 -2.19
N ILE A 89 17.74 4.40 -3.11
CA ILE A 89 18.04 3.16 -3.86
C ILE A 89 18.48 2.04 -2.90
N ILE A 90 19.37 2.34 -1.95
CA ILE A 90 19.80 1.36 -0.94
C ILE A 90 18.60 0.87 -0.12
N ASN A 91 17.78 1.79 0.41
CA ASN A 91 16.58 1.45 1.17
C ASN A 91 15.61 0.58 0.36
N PHE A 92 15.40 0.90 -0.90
CA PHE A 92 14.58 0.12 -1.82
C PHE A 92 15.07 -1.32 -1.94
N PHE A 93 16.36 -1.52 -2.22
CA PHE A 93 16.92 -2.86 -2.36
C PHE A 93 16.89 -3.65 -1.07
N ILE A 94 17.10 -3.01 0.08
CA ILE A 94 16.98 -3.65 1.40
C ILE A 94 15.54 -4.14 1.60
N PHE A 95 14.54 -3.25 1.43
CA PHE A 95 13.14 -3.58 1.67
C PHE A 95 12.63 -4.65 0.70
N PHE A 96 12.97 -4.51 -0.58
CA PHE A 96 12.67 -5.48 -1.63
C PHE A 96 13.25 -6.86 -1.32
N SER A 97 14.54 -6.93 -0.98
CA SER A 97 15.24 -8.20 -0.75
C SER A 97 14.78 -8.88 0.54
N VAL A 98 14.64 -8.13 1.63
CA VAL A 98 14.15 -8.66 2.91
C VAL A 98 12.76 -9.25 2.74
N ALA A 99 11.83 -8.51 2.11
CA ALA A 99 10.48 -9.01 1.86
C ALA A 99 10.50 -10.27 0.97
N ALA A 100 11.23 -10.24 -0.14
CA ALA A 100 11.31 -11.36 -1.07
C ALA A 100 11.80 -12.65 -0.40
N ILE A 101 12.91 -12.54 0.34
CA ILE A 101 13.59 -13.66 0.96
C ILE A 101 12.74 -14.23 2.09
N VAL A 102 12.27 -13.41 3.02
CA VAL A 102 11.50 -13.88 4.18
C VAL A 102 10.19 -14.51 3.73
N ILE A 103 9.44 -13.86 2.85
CA ILE A 103 8.12 -14.33 2.42
C ILE A 103 8.22 -15.61 1.59
N ASN A 104 9.24 -15.75 0.75
CA ASN A 104 9.41 -16.96 -0.05
C ASN A 104 9.82 -18.20 0.77
N ASN A 105 10.40 -17.99 1.95
CA ASN A 105 10.80 -19.06 2.87
C ASN A 105 9.79 -19.32 4.00
N CYS A 106 8.75 -18.48 4.14
CA CYS A 106 7.60 -18.73 5.00
C CYS A 106 6.50 -19.55 4.29
N SER A 107 5.69 -20.26 5.09
CA SER A 107 4.47 -20.91 4.58
C SER A 107 3.33 -19.90 4.40
N ALA A 108 2.45 -20.11 3.42
CA ALA A 108 1.26 -19.29 3.19
C ALA A 108 0.39 -19.12 4.44
N ASP A 109 0.17 -20.21 5.18
CA ASP A 109 -0.61 -20.21 6.43
C ASP A 109 -0.03 -19.24 7.47
N LYS A 110 1.30 -19.19 7.60
CA LYS A 110 1.97 -18.27 8.52
C LYS A 110 1.82 -16.83 8.10
N ILE A 111 1.98 -16.53 6.80
CA ILE A 111 1.75 -15.19 6.24
C ILE A 111 0.34 -14.70 6.58
N ILE A 112 -0.68 -15.54 6.34
CA ILE A 112 -2.08 -15.24 6.62
C ILE A 112 -2.29 -15.02 8.13
N LYS A 113 -1.80 -15.92 8.99
CA LYS A 113 -1.94 -15.81 10.45
C LYS A 113 -1.32 -14.54 11.01
N PHE A 114 -0.10 -14.22 10.57
CA PHE A 114 0.62 -13.02 11.01
C PHE A 114 -0.05 -11.75 10.51
N TYR A 115 -0.49 -11.70 9.24
CA TYR A 115 -1.27 -10.59 8.70
C TYR A 115 -2.60 -10.39 9.47
N TYR A 116 -3.30 -11.47 9.81
CA TYR A 116 -4.53 -11.33 10.62
C TYR A 116 -4.26 -10.81 12.03
N LYS A 117 -3.15 -11.19 12.66
CA LYS A 117 -2.77 -10.58 13.94
C LYS A 117 -2.52 -9.08 13.79
N LEU A 118 -1.80 -8.67 12.74
CA LEU A 118 -1.55 -7.27 12.42
C LEU A 118 -2.87 -6.49 12.26
N THR A 119 -3.79 -6.96 11.41
CA THR A 119 -5.06 -6.27 11.18
C THR A 119 -5.92 -6.16 12.44
N LYS A 120 -5.94 -7.19 13.28
CA LYS A 120 -6.67 -7.15 14.56
C LYS A 120 -6.13 -6.09 15.50
N ILE A 121 -4.81 -5.85 15.52
CA ILE A 121 -4.20 -4.76 16.29
C ILE A 121 -4.73 -3.41 15.78
N PHE A 122 -4.65 -3.16 14.47
CA PHE A 122 -5.16 -1.91 13.88
C PHE A 122 -6.66 -1.71 14.11
N ILE A 123 -7.46 -2.76 13.99
CA ILE A 123 -8.90 -2.73 14.25
C ILE A 123 -9.17 -2.40 15.72
N PHE A 124 -8.45 -3.04 16.65
CA PHE A 124 -8.58 -2.78 18.08
C PHE A 124 -8.32 -1.30 18.39
N PHE A 125 -7.21 -0.73 17.90
CA PHE A 125 -6.91 0.68 18.09
C PHE A 125 -7.87 1.61 17.34
N ALA A 126 -8.46 1.21 16.21
CA ALA A 126 -9.48 2.01 15.54
C ALA A 126 -10.78 2.08 16.37
N LEU A 127 -11.22 0.93 16.91
CA LEU A 127 -12.42 0.87 17.77
C LEU A 127 -12.19 1.57 19.11
N LEU A 128 -11.01 1.42 19.71
CA LEU A 128 -10.64 2.14 20.92
C LEU A 128 -10.64 3.64 20.66
N GLN A 129 -10.08 4.11 19.54
CA GLN A 129 -10.11 5.52 19.15
C GLN A 129 -11.55 6.04 19.04
N TRP A 130 -12.44 5.27 18.39
CA TRP A 130 -13.86 5.60 18.29
C TRP A 130 -14.48 5.79 19.68
N VAL A 131 -14.30 4.83 20.59
CA VAL A 131 -14.85 4.89 21.96
C VAL A 131 -14.26 6.07 22.75
N LEU A 132 -12.94 6.24 22.75
CA LEU A 132 -12.26 7.30 23.51
C LEU A 132 -12.70 8.70 23.05
N TYR A 133 -12.95 8.88 21.75
CA TYR A 133 -13.45 10.14 21.20
C TYR A 133 -14.85 10.48 21.75
N TYR A 134 -15.81 9.54 21.69
CA TYR A 134 -17.18 9.81 22.16
C TYR A 134 -17.32 9.90 23.68
N LEU A 135 -16.40 9.28 24.43
CA LEU A 135 -16.32 9.45 25.88
C LEU A 135 -15.65 10.78 26.29
N ASN A 136 -15.20 11.61 25.33
CA ASN A 136 -14.49 12.86 25.56
C ASN A 136 -13.27 12.70 26.49
N ILE A 137 -12.56 11.57 26.39
CA ILE A 137 -11.40 11.27 27.25
C ILE A 137 -10.15 11.97 26.69
N GLY A 138 -10.06 13.28 26.93
CA GLY A 138 -8.90 14.11 26.65
C GLY A 138 -8.32 13.89 25.25
N THR A 139 -6.99 13.82 25.15
CA THR A 139 -6.26 13.53 23.89
C THR A 139 -5.89 12.06 23.74
N LEU A 140 -6.45 11.14 24.56
CA LEU A 140 -6.04 9.73 24.49
C LEU A 140 -6.40 9.05 23.16
N TYR A 141 -7.45 9.52 22.49
CA TYR A 141 -7.85 9.02 21.16
C TYR A 141 -6.88 9.39 20.03
N THR A 142 -5.93 10.30 20.28
CA THR A 142 -4.91 10.72 19.31
C THR A 142 -3.71 9.79 19.29
N TYR A 143 -3.55 8.99 20.36
CA TYR A 143 -2.39 8.15 20.60
C TYR A 143 -1.03 8.88 20.53
N SER A 144 -1.02 10.21 20.69
CA SER A 144 0.21 11.02 20.64
C SER A 144 1.24 10.58 21.68
N PHE A 145 0.80 10.02 22.81
CA PHE A 145 1.67 9.45 23.86
C PHE A 145 2.52 8.26 23.38
N LEU A 146 2.15 7.62 22.27
CA LEU A 146 2.93 6.56 21.65
C LEU A 146 4.07 7.09 20.74
N GLY A 147 4.20 8.42 20.59
CA GLY A 147 5.17 9.02 19.69
C GLY A 147 4.79 8.93 18.20
N LEU A 148 3.49 8.90 17.91
CA LEU A 148 2.99 8.95 16.53
C LEU A 148 3.33 10.29 15.87
N LYS A 149 3.89 10.23 14.67
CA LYS A 149 4.16 11.41 13.84
C LYS A 149 2.86 11.97 13.27
N GLU A 150 2.72 13.30 13.24
CA GLU A 150 1.70 14.03 12.46
C GLU A 150 0.28 13.44 12.63
N VAL A 151 -0.25 13.46 13.86
CA VAL A 151 -1.61 12.97 14.11
C VAL A 151 -2.62 13.94 13.46
N ASN A 152 -3.11 13.56 12.28
CA ASN A 152 -4.05 14.38 11.53
C ASN A 152 -5.48 14.12 12.00
N ILE A 153 -5.82 14.68 13.16
CA ILE A 153 -7.17 14.63 13.71
C ILE A 153 -8.09 15.40 12.76
N SER A 154 -9.02 14.68 12.16
CA SER A 154 -10.05 15.28 11.32
C SER A 154 -11.39 14.62 11.58
N THR A 155 -12.45 15.37 11.37
CA THR A 155 -13.83 14.93 11.54
C THR A 155 -14.57 15.00 10.22
N SER A 156 -15.68 14.27 10.11
CA SER A 156 -16.69 14.42 9.06
C SER A 156 -18.01 14.68 9.78
N GLY A 157 -18.37 15.95 9.93
CA GLY A 157 -19.42 16.38 10.86
C GLY A 157 -19.04 16.06 12.31
N TYR A 158 -19.93 15.41 13.05
CA TYR A 158 -19.71 14.98 14.44
C TYR A 158 -18.90 13.68 14.58
N LEU A 159 -18.57 13.02 13.46
CA LEU A 159 -17.90 11.72 13.46
C LEU A 159 -16.39 11.89 13.30
N ILE A 160 -15.60 11.27 14.18
CA ILE A 160 -14.15 11.18 14.03
C ILE A 160 -13.77 10.31 12.83
N ARG A 161 -12.78 10.78 12.05
CA ARG A 161 -12.17 9.99 10.99
C ARG A 161 -11.16 9.02 11.59
N LEU A 162 -11.45 7.73 11.52
CA LEU A 162 -10.59 6.71 12.12
C LEU A 162 -9.26 6.60 11.39
N PHE A 163 -8.17 6.66 12.14
CA PHE A 163 -6.81 6.44 11.66
C PHE A 163 -6.03 5.39 12.48
N SER A 164 -6.53 4.96 13.64
CA SER A 164 -5.89 3.95 14.48
C SER A 164 -4.44 4.35 14.83
N ILE A 165 -3.50 3.41 14.88
CA ILE A 165 -2.05 3.66 14.99
C ILE A 165 -1.38 3.87 13.62
N ALA A 166 -2.16 4.01 12.54
CA ALA A 166 -1.62 4.25 11.19
C ALA A 166 -1.35 5.74 10.90
N SER A 167 -1.58 6.61 11.89
CA SER A 167 -1.51 8.09 11.88
C SER A 167 -2.37 8.83 10.85
N GLU A 168 -2.84 8.17 9.80
CA GLU A 168 -3.77 8.74 8.81
C GLU A 168 -4.86 7.74 8.35
N PRO A 169 -6.08 8.21 8.04
CA PRO A 169 -7.20 7.32 7.68
C PRO A 169 -6.94 6.46 6.43
N ALA A 170 -6.19 7.00 5.46
CA ALA A 170 -5.93 6.32 4.21
C ALA A 170 -4.78 5.30 4.28
N ALA A 171 -3.78 5.48 5.18
CA ALA A 171 -2.83 4.41 5.50
C ALA A 171 -3.54 3.24 6.18
N LEU A 172 -4.47 3.51 7.11
CA LEU A 172 -5.28 2.45 7.72
C LEU A 172 -6.04 1.64 6.66
N CYS A 173 -6.65 2.32 5.68
CA CYS A 173 -7.28 1.65 4.55
C CYS A 173 -6.31 0.77 3.76
N GLY A 174 -5.09 1.26 3.50
CA GLY A 174 -4.03 0.52 2.81
C GLY A 174 -3.59 -0.73 3.56
N ILE A 175 -3.42 -0.66 4.88
CA ILE A 175 -2.97 -1.79 5.73
C ILE A 175 -4.05 -2.88 5.83
N LEU A 176 -5.32 -2.47 5.92
CA LEU A 176 -6.47 -3.39 6.02
C LEU A 176 -6.91 -3.93 4.66
N LEU A 177 -6.26 -3.57 3.57
CA LEU A 177 -6.75 -3.77 2.21
C LEU A 177 -7.01 -5.25 1.83
N PRO A 178 -6.12 -6.23 2.11
CA PRO A 178 -6.47 -7.63 1.95
C PRO A 178 -7.69 -8.04 2.80
N ALA A 179 -7.79 -7.55 4.05
CA ALA A 179 -8.93 -7.82 4.92
C ALA A 179 -10.24 -7.21 4.39
N ILE A 180 -10.20 -6.04 3.72
CA ILE A 180 -11.36 -5.44 3.04
C ILE A 180 -11.90 -6.41 1.99
N TYR A 181 -11.04 -6.89 1.08
CA TYR A 181 -11.46 -7.85 0.05
C TYR A 181 -12.04 -9.13 0.66
N LEU A 182 -11.35 -9.73 1.64
CA LEU A 182 -11.81 -10.98 2.27
C LEU A 182 -13.15 -10.81 2.99
N SER A 183 -13.38 -9.65 3.61
CA SER A 183 -14.64 -9.29 4.26
C SER A 183 -15.79 -9.15 3.26
N ILE A 184 -15.52 -8.51 2.11
CA ILE A 184 -16.49 -8.39 1.02
C ILE A 184 -16.77 -9.77 0.40
N ASN A 185 -15.74 -10.59 0.19
CA ASN A 185 -15.88 -11.95 -0.31
C ASN A 185 -16.72 -12.83 0.64
N ARG A 186 -16.59 -12.63 1.96
CA ARG A 186 -17.43 -13.28 2.97
C ARG A 186 -18.91 -12.92 2.80
N ILE A 187 -19.23 -11.66 2.50
CA ILE A 187 -20.61 -11.17 2.36
C ILE A 187 -21.21 -11.57 1.00
N VAL A 188 -20.48 -11.34 -0.09
CA VAL A 188 -20.96 -11.53 -1.47
C VAL A 188 -20.94 -12.99 -1.89
N ASN A 189 -19.86 -13.71 -1.56
CA ASN A 189 -19.61 -15.08 -2.03
C ASN A 189 -19.72 -16.14 -0.92
N LYS A 190 -20.03 -15.74 0.32
CA LYS A 190 -20.03 -16.65 1.49
C LYS A 190 -18.67 -17.35 1.71
N GLY A 191 -17.57 -16.70 1.32
CA GLY A 191 -16.20 -17.17 1.55
C GLY A 191 -15.95 -17.53 3.02
N LYS A 192 -15.03 -18.44 3.31
CA LYS A 192 -14.79 -18.95 4.69
C LYS A 192 -13.46 -18.48 5.27
N GLU A 193 -12.78 -17.56 4.58
CA GLU A 193 -11.45 -17.07 4.94
C GLU A 193 -11.46 -16.22 6.21
N VAL A 194 -12.58 -15.51 6.43
CA VAL A 194 -12.86 -14.69 7.61
C VAL A 194 -14.27 -14.95 8.14
N THR A 195 -14.50 -14.64 9.42
CA THR A 195 -15.84 -14.72 10.02
C THR A 195 -16.71 -13.55 9.57
N LEU A 196 -18.04 -13.71 9.65
CA LEU A 196 -18.96 -12.60 9.36
C LEU A 196 -18.77 -11.44 10.34
N SER A 197 -18.54 -11.73 11.63
CA SER A 197 -18.28 -10.71 12.65
C SER A 197 -17.03 -9.88 12.33
N TYR A 198 -15.93 -10.53 11.96
CA TYR A 198 -14.72 -9.85 11.52
C TYR A 198 -14.99 -8.97 10.29
N SER A 199 -15.78 -9.48 9.35
CA SER A 199 -16.12 -8.75 8.12
C SER A 199 -16.89 -7.46 8.39
N VAL A 200 -17.90 -7.53 9.27
CA VAL A 200 -18.69 -6.37 9.69
C VAL A 200 -17.80 -5.35 10.40
N ILE A 201 -16.90 -5.78 11.28
CA ILE A 201 -15.99 -4.89 12.01
C ILE A 201 -15.01 -4.19 11.04
N VAL A 202 -14.40 -4.92 10.10
CA VAL A 202 -13.50 -4.33 9.10
C VAL A 202 -14.23 -3.26 8.29
N LEU A 203 -15.41 -3.58 7.76
CA LEU A 203 -16.18 -2.62 6.97
C LEU A 203 -16.63 -1.42 7.81
N PHE A 204 -17.05 -1.63 9.05
CA PHE A 204 -17.35 -0.54 9.97
C PHE A 204 -16.16 0.40 10.15
N VAL A 205 -14.97 -0.14 10.42
CA VAL A 205 -13.74 0.67 10.58
C VAL A 205 -13.46 1.47 9.31
N ILE A 206 -13.48 0.83 8.14
CA ILE A 206 -13.17 1.51 6.87
C ILE A 206 -14.22 2.57 6.53
N LEU A 207 -15.51 2.30 6.74
CA LEU A 207 -16.56 3.28 6.50
C LEU A 207 -16.37 4.54 7.35
N ASN A 208 -15.94 4.38 8.60
CA ASN A 208 -15.65 5.48 9.53
C ASN A 208 -14.26 6.11 9.35
N THR A 209 -13.47 5.72 8.34
CA THR A 209 -12.25 6.48 7.97
C THR A 209 -12.57 7.76 7.22
N PHE A 210 -13.75 7.85 6.57
CA PHE A 210 -14.11 8.92 5.63
C PHE A 210 -12.98 9.24 4.65
N SER A 211 -12.39 8.18 4.08
CA SER A 211 -11.29 8.28 3.12
C SER A 211 -11.82 7.95 1.72
N LEU A 212 -11.71 8.91 0.78
CA LEU A 212 -12.06 8.68 -0.62
C LEU A 212 -11.34 7.45 -1.19
N VAL A 213 -10.05 7.29 -0.87
CA VAL A 213 -9.25 6.13 -1.29
C VAL A 213 -9.79 4.83 -0.67
N GLY A 214 -10.19 4.85 0.60
CA GLY A 214 -10.82 3.70 1.26
C GLY A 214 -12.13 3.29 0.60
N TYR A 215 -12.93 4.25 0.15
CA TYR A 215 -14.17 3.98 -0.58
C TYR A 215 -13.92 3.44 -1.98
N ILE A 216 -12.93 3.98 -2.71
CA ILE A 216 -12.46 3.41 -3.98
C ILE A 216 -12.04 1.94 -3.78
N TYR A 217 -11.32 1.63 -2.70
CA TYR A 217 -10.93 0.24 -2.39
C TYR A 217 -12.14 -0.67 -2.18
N ILE A 218 -13.17 -0.23 -1.45
CA ILE A 218 -14.41 -0.99 -1.26
C ILE A 218 -15.09 -1.26 -2.61
N ILE A 219 -15.25 -0.23 -3.46
CA ILE A 219 -15.91 -0.37 -4.78
C ILE A 219 -15.16 -1.39 -5.65
N ILE A 220 -13.83 -1.27 -5.75
CA ILE A 220 -13.05 -2.18 -6.59
C ILE A 220 -13.08 -3.60 -6.02
N CYS A 221 -12.94 -3.78 -4.70
CA CYS A 221 -13.07 -5.08 -4.07
C CYS A 221 -14.45 -5.71 -4.27
N LEU A 222 -15.54 -4.92 -4.26
CA LEU A 222 -16.90 -5.37 -4.60
C LEU A 222 -16.97 -5.87 -6.05
N ILE A 223 -16.49 -5.08 -7.02
CA ILE A 223 -16.46 -5.45 -8.44
C ILE A 223 -15.67 -6.75 -8.63
N VAL A 224 -14.49 -6.84 -8.01
CA VAL A 224 -13.65 -8.04 -8.15
C VAL A 224 -14.31 -9.24 -7.48
N ALA A 225 -14.92 -9.09 -6.29
CA ALA A 225 -15.64 -10.20 -5.65
C ALA A 225 -16.80 -10.73 -6.50
N LEU A 226 -17.52 -9.86 -7.22
CA LEU A 226 -18.56 -10.28 -8.18
C LEU A 226 -17.98 -11.08 -9.35
N TYR A 227 -16.88 -10.60 -9.94
CA TYR A 227 -16.26 -11.21 -11.12
C TYR A 227 -15.52 -12.52 -10.81
N VAL A 228 -14.81 -12.56 -9.69
CA VAL A 228 -13.94 -13.67 -9.28
C VAL A 228 -14.75 -14.83 -8.69
N GLY A 229 -15.87 -14.53 -8.04
CA GLY A 229 -16.72 -15.53 -7.40
C GLY A 229 -17.42 -16.50 -8.36
N ASN A 230 -18.33 -17.32 -7.80
CA ASN A 230 -19.24 -18.16 -8.59
C ASN A 230 -20.08 -17.32 -9.58
N LYS A 231 -20.79 -17.96 -10.51
CA LYS A 231 -21.70 -17.30 -11.47
C LYS A 231 -22.45 -16.12 -10.83
N ILE A 232 -22.51 -14.99 -11.55
CA ILE A 232 -23.22 -13.79 -11.12
C ILE A 232 -24.70 -14.15 -10.97
N SER A 233 -25.21 -14.09 -9.74
CA SER A 233 -26.62 -14.33 -9.42
C SER A 233 -27.32 -13.01 -9.10
N LEU A 234 -28.65 -12.98 -9.25
CA LEU A 234 -29.48 -11.81 -8.90
C LEU A 234 -29.25 -11.35 -7.45
N SER A 235 -29.06 -12.29 -6.52
CA SER A 235 -28.72 -11.97 -5.13
C SER A 235 -27.41 -11.19 -4.98
N LYS A 236 -26.39 -11.51 -5.77
CA LYS A 236 -25.11 -10.78 -5.76
C LYS A 236 -25.25 -9.39 -6.35
N ILE A 237 -26.01 -9.26 -7.43
CA ILE A 237 -26.33 -7.95 -8.05
C ILE A 237 -27.09 -7.08 -7.05
N PHE A 238 -28.06 -7.66 -6.33
CA PHE A 238 -28.81 -6.95 -5.29
C PHE A 238 -27.91 -6.48 -4.14
N ILE A 239 -27.04 -7.35 -3.61
CA ILE A 239 -26.05 -6.97 -2.59
C ILE A 239 -25.15 -5.85 -3.09
N PHE A 240 -24.63 -5.97 -4.32
CA PHE A 240 -23.81 -4.93 -4.93
C PHE A 240 -24.53 -3.59 -5.03
N THR A 241 -25.78 -3.61 -5.49
CA THR A 241 -26.60 -2.41 -5.66
C THR A 241 -26.85 -1.73 -4.31
N ILE A 242 -27.16 -2.49 -3.27
CA ILE A 242 -27.32 -1.95 -1.90
C ILE A 242 -26.00 -1.37 -1.39
N CYS A 243 -24.89 -2.11 -1.50
CA CYS A 243 -23.59 -1.64 -1.05
C CYS A 243 -23.17 -0.36 -1.79
N LEU A 244 -23.42 -0.29 -3.10
CA LEU A 244 -23.14 0.89 -3.92
C LEU A 244 -24.02 2.06 -3.51
N ALA A 245 -25.33 1.85 -3.32
CA ALA A 245 -26.25 2.90 -2.89
C ALA A 245 -25.88 3.45 -1.51
N LEU A 246 -25.53 2.59 -0.55
CA LEU A 246 -25.04 3.00 0.78
C LEU A 246 -23.75 3.81 0.68
N LEU A 247 -22.81 3.37 -0.16
CA LEU A 247 -21.55 4.06 -0.34
C LEU A 247 -21.78 5.43 -0.98
N VAL A 248 -22.61 5.52 -2.02
CA VAL A 248 -23.02 6.78 -2.65
C VAL A 248 -23.67 7.71 -1.64
N PHE A 249 -24.59 7.20 -0.80
CA PHE A 249 -25.19 7.97 0.28
C PHE A 249 -24.13 8.55 1.23
N ILE A 250 -23.16 7.75 1.67
CA ILE A 250 -22.07 8.21 2.55
C ILE A 250 -21.18 9.25 1.86
N LEU A 251 -20.88 9.07 0.57
CA LEU A 251 -20.11 10.05 -0.22
C LEU A 251 -20.81 11.41 -0.23
N PHE A 252 -22.13 11.42 -0.38
CA PHE A 252 -22.94 12.65 -0.33
C PHE A 252 -23.08 13.26 1.07
N GLN A 253 -22.64 12.61 2.14
CA GLN A 253 -22.65 13.20 3.49
C GLN A 253 -21.29 13.75 3.92
N SER A 254 -20.23 13.61 3.10
CA SER A 254 -18.89 14.06 3.45
C SER A 254 -18.44 15.24 2.58
N ASP A 255 -18.44 16.44 3.15
CA ASP A 255 -18.00 17.67 2.49
C ASP A 255 -16.60 17.53 1.89
N SER A 256 -15.67 16.92 2.64
CA SER A 256 -14.29 16.71 2.20
C SER A 256 -14.17 15.87 0.93
N ILE A 257 -15.12 14.95 0.72
CA ILE A 257 -15.14 14.07 -0.45
C ILE A 257 -15.84 14.77 -1.61
N GLN A 258 -16.96 15.45 -1.35
CA GLN A 258 -17.66 16.22 -2.37
C GLN A 258 -16.76 17.28 -3.01
N GLN A 259 -15.99 18.02 -2.19
CA GLN A 259 -15.01 19.00 -2.69
C GLN A 259 -14.01 18.36 -3.66
N ARG A 260 -13.38 17.25 -3.27
CA ARG A 260 -12.41 16.53 -4.12
C ARG A 260 -13.02 16.01 -5.41
N LEU A 261 -14.24 15.47 -5.35
CA LEU A 261 -14.94 14.97 -6.54
C LEU A 261 -15.22 16.10 -7.52
N ASN A 262 -15.63 17.27 -7.02
CA ASN A 262 -15.88 18.45 -7.85
C ASN A 262 -14.59 18.99 -8.49
N GLU A 263 -13.48 18.98 -7.76
CA GLU A 263 -12.17 19.45 -8.23
C GLU A 263 -11.55 18.53 -9.30
N ILE A 264 -11.82 17.22 -9.27
CA ILE A 264 -11.27 16.24 -10.24
C ILE A 264 -12.07 16.22 -11.57
N THR A 265 -13.17 16.97 -11.69
CA THR A 265 -14.01 16.94 -12.91
C THR A 265 -13.35 17.48 -14.18
N SER A 266 -12.27 18.26 -14.07
CA SER A 266 -11.53 18.82 -15.21
C SER A 266 -10.10 19.15 -14.82
N LEU A 267 -9.17 19.10 -15.77
CA LEU A 267 -7.76 19.44 -15.53
C LEU A 267 -7.57 20.89 -15.02
N ASP A 268 -8.36 21.84 -15.52
CA ASP A 268 -8.28 23.24 -15.08
C ASP A 268 -8.62 23.39 -13.59
N LYS A 269 -9.70 22.73 -13.15
CA LYS A 269 -10.08 22.70 -11.72
C LYS A 269 -9.06 21.98 -10.85
N MET A 270 -8.42 20.91 -11.36
CA MET A 270 -7.34 20.24 -10.63
C MET A 270 -6.12 21.15 -10.49
N ALA A 271 -5.79 21.91 -11.53
CA ALA A 271 -4.69 22.88 -11.53
C ALA A 271 -4.92 24.04 -10.57
N SER A 272 -6.17 24.50 -10.45
CA SER A 272 -6.57 25.60 -9.54
C SER A 272 -7.08 25.13 -8.18
N SER A 273 -7.03 23.83 -7.90
CA SER A 273 -7.59 23.23 -6.68
C SER A 273 -6.90 23.77 -5.43
N ASP A 274 -7.65 23.99 -4.35
CA ASP A 274 -7.08 24.27 -3.03
C ASP A 274 -6.82 22.99 -2.23
N ASN A 275 -7.33 21.84 -2.71
CA ASN A 275 -7.06 20.55 -2.09
C ASN A 275 -5.66 20.04 -2.42
N LEU A 276 -4.82 19.94 -1.37
CA LEU A 276 -3.44 19.46 -1.48
C LEU A 276 -3.34 18.06 -2.11
N SER A 277 -4.29 17.17 -1.85
CA SER A 277 -4.26 15.82 -2.43
C SER A 277 -4.52 15.84 -3.95
N VAL A 278 -5.38 16.74 -4.42
CA VAL A 278 -5.68 16.89 -5.86
C VAL A 278 -4.50 17.54 -6.58
N ILE A 279 -3.93 18.62 -6.00
CA ILE A 279 -2.72 19.27 -6.54
C ILE A 279 -1.54 18.29 -6.58
N ALA A 280 -1.36 17.46 -5.55
CA ALA A 280 -0.29 16.47 -5.52
C ALA A 280 -0.40 15.50 -6.70
N ILE A 281 -1.57 14.93 -6.95
CA ILE A 281 -1.76 14.00 -8.09
C ILE A 281 -1.55 14.75 -9.42
N TYR A 282 -2.15 15.93 -9.56
CA TYR A 282 -2.05 16.71 -10.79
C TYR A 282 -0.62 17.11 -11.14
N SER A 283 0.11 17.72 -10.20
CA SER A 283 1.49 18.15 -10.40
C SER A 283 2.43 16.98 -10.71
N ASN A 284 2.36 15.88 -9.96
CA ASN A 284 3.20 14.71 -10.21
C ASN A 284 2.85 14.03 -11.54
N LEU A 285 1.58 14.05 -11.98
CA LEU A 285 1.20 13.57 -13.31
C LEU A 285 1.84 14.41 -14.42
N GLN A 286 1.82 15.75 -14.32
CA GLN A 286 2.46 16.63 -15.30
C GLN A 286 3.97 16.36 -15.38
N ILE A 287 4.65 16.19 -14.24
CA ILE A 287 6.07 15.84 -14.19
C ILE A 287 6.33 14.47 -14.84
N ALA A 288 5.46 13.48 -14.60
CA ALA A 288 5.59 12.17 -15.24
C ALA A 288 5.43 12.25 -16.77
N LEU A 289 4.52 13.10 -17.26
CA LEU A 289 4.34 13.33 -18.69
C LEU A 289 5.57 14.00 -19.35
N ILE A 290 6.20 14.96 -18.67
CA ILE A 290 7.47 15.57 -19.12
C ILE A 290 8.58 14.51 -19.16
N SER A 291 8.67 13.67 -18.12
CA SER A 291 9.64 12.59 -18.07
C SER A 291 9.45 11.57 -19.22
N LEU A 292 8.19 11.27 -19.57
CA LEU A 292 7.83 10.43 -20.70
C LEU A 292 8.18 11.07 -22.05
N SER A 293 8.05 12.39 -22.20
CA SER A 293 8.47 13.06 -23.44
C SER A 293 9.99 13.02 -23.63
N ASP A 294 10.76 13.01 -22.54
CA ASP A 294 12.23 12.91 -22.60
C ASP A 294 12.70 11.48 -22.94
N ASN A 295 12.05 10.46 -22.39
CA ASN A 295 12.36 9.06 -22.69
C ASN A 295 11.11 8.17 -22.55
N LEU A 296 10.42 7.97 -23.68
CA LEU A 296 9.14 7.28 -23.73
C LEU A 296 9.18 5.83 -23.22
N ILE A 297 10.24 5.09 -23.58
CA ILE A 297 10.30 3.64 -23.36
C ILE A 297 10.76 3.33 -21.93
N PHE A 298 11.88 3.92 -21.50
CA PHE A 298 12.54 3.57 -20.25
C PHE A 298 12.38 4.62 -19.14
N GLY A 299 11.79 5.79 -19.44
CA GLY A 299 11.66 6.89 -18.50
C GLY A 299 13.01 7.45 -18.04
N GLY A 300 13.01 8.12 -16.89
CA GLY A 300 14.21 8.73 -16.30
C GLY A 300 15.12 7.79 -15.50
N GLY A 301 14.70 6.54 -15.26
CA GLY A 301 15.35 5.59 -14.35
C GLY A 301 14.82 5.65 -12.91
N ILE A 302 15.10 4.64 -12.08
CA ILE A 302 14.57 4.54 -10.70
C ILE A 302 15.03 5.74 -9.85
N PHE A 303 14.10 6.32 -9.09
CA PHE A 303 14.29 7.54 -8.28
C PHE A 303 14.72 8.78 -9.07
N SER A 304 14.36 8.86 -10.35
CA SER A 304 14.56 10.09 -11.16
C SER A 304 13.40 11.08 -11.07
N HIS A 305 12.22 10.65 -10.60
CA HIS A 305 11.04 11.51 -10.53
C HIS A 305 11.24 12.78 -9.70
N PRO A 306 11.80 12.72 -8.46
CA PRO A 306 11.97 13.92 -7.64
C PRO A 306 12.90 14.95 -8.30
N TYR A 307 13.94 14.48 -9.01
CA TYR A 307 14.84 15.35 -9.76
C TYR A 307 14.12 16.05 -10.92
N THR A 308 13.33 15.30 -11.69
CA THR A 308 12.51 15.85 -12.77
C THR A 308 11.49 16.85 -12.22
N TYR A 309 10.91 16.55 -11.06
CA TYR A 309 10.00 17.43 -10.35
C TYR A 309 10.68 18.76 -10.02
N ASP A 310 11.82 18.73 -9.32
CA ASP A 310 12.55 19.94 -8.91
C ASP A 310 13.02 20.78 -10.12
N HIS A 311 13.34 20.13 -11.25
CA HIS A 311 13.78 20.82 -12.47
C HIS A 311 12.64 21.57 -13.19
N TYR A 312 11.44 20.99 -13.26
CA TYR A 312 10.36 21.49 -14.11
C TYR A 312 9.20 22.13 -13.34
N ILE A 313 9.02 21.89 -12.04
CA ILE A 313 7.82 22.34 -11.31
C ILE A 313 7.66 23.87 -11.30
N SER A 314 8.78 24.60 -11.20
CA SER A 314 8.78 26.07 -11.19
C SER A 314 8.37 26.68 -12.54
N GLN A 315 8.55 25.94 -13.64
CA GLN A 315 8.11 26.34 -14.97
C GLN A 315 6.60 26.11 -15.15
N LEU A 316 6.05 25.12 -14.45
CA LEU A 316 4.62 24.79 -14.47
C LEU A 316 3.77 25.70 -13.58
N TYR A 317 4.35 26.25 -12.51
CA TYR A 317 3.65 27.10 -11.55
C TYR A 317 4.46 28.36 -11.23
N ALA A 318 4.10 29.47 -11.88
CA ALA A 318 4.67 30.78 -11.56
C ALA A 318 4.23 31.19 -10.13
N GLY A 319 5.18 31.34 -9.21
CA GLY A 319 4.90 31.95 -7.90
C GLY A 319 5.33 31.19 -6.65
N GLY A 320 6.25 30.22 -6.72
CA GLY A 320 7.09 29.85 -5.56
C GLY A 320 6.33 29.64 -4.23
N GLY A 321 5.66 28.51 -4.02
CA GLY A 321 4.89 28.30 -2.79
C GLY A 321 4.82 26.87 -2.28
N PRO A 322 4.32 26.65 -1.04
CA PRO A 322 4.20 25.35 -0.36
C PRO A 322 3.25 24.34 -1.05
N ARG A 323 2.67 24.69 -2.20
CA ARG A 323 1.96 23.80 -3.13
C ARG A 323 2.91 22.99 -4.02
N MET A 324 4.15 23.45 -4.16
CA MET A 324 5.22 22.73 -4.83
C MET A 324 5.88 21.79 -3.82
N GLU A 325 6.22 20.58 -4.27
CA GLU A 325 6.86 19.48 -3.50
C GLU A 325 5.91 18.51 -2.78
N LEU A 326 4.59 18.67 -2.90
CA LEU A 326 3.64 17.68 -2.39
C LEU A 326 3.87 16.33 -3.07
N ASN A 327 4.22 15.32 -2.28
CA ASN A 327 4.41 13.95 -2.75
C ASN A 327 5.46 13.82 -3.88
N LYS A 328 6.46 14.72 -3.95
CA LYS A 328 7.50 14.63 -5.00
C LYS A 328 8.35 13.37 -4.88
N ASP A 329 8.64 12.95 -3.65
CA ASP A 329 9.47 11.78 -3.35
C ASP A 329 8.73 10.46 -3.58
N ASP A 330 7.41 10.48 -3.76
CA ASP A 330 6.61 9.29 -3.99
C ASP A 330 5.74 9.36 -5.26
N ALA A 331 5.82 10.45 -6.02
CA ALA A 331 5.03 10.72 -7.22
C ALA A 331 3.50 10.63 -7.00
N ALA A 332 3.04 10.70 -5.74
CA ALA A 332 1.65 10.48 -5.30
C ALA A 332 1.00 9.11 -5.65
N SER A 333 1.59 8.33 -6.56
CA SER A 333 1.07 7.03 -7.01
C SER A 333 2.19 6.19 -7.64
N LEU A 334 2.17 4.89 -7.40
CA LEU A 334 3.10 3.94 -8.04
C LEU A 334 2.95 3.94 -9.56
N TYR A 335 1.74 4.21 -10.07
CA TYR A 335 1.47 4.25 -11.51
C TYR A 335 2.09 5.50 -12.16
N ILE A 336 1.96 6.66 -11.52
CA ILE A 336 2.61 7.91 -11.97
C ILE A 336 4.13 7.74 -11.90
N ARG A 337 4.65 7.19 -10.79
CA ARG A 337 6.06 6.84 -10.65
C ARG A 337 6.54 5.89 -11.74
N ALA A 338 5.80 4.82 -12.04
CA ALA A 338 6.18 3.86 -13.07
C ALA A 338 6.30 4.52 -14.45
N LEU A 339 5.34 5.38 -14.81
CA LEU A 339 5.41 6.17 -16.05
C LEU A 339 6.65 7.06 -16.08
N SER A 340 6.94 7.79 -15.00
CA SER A 340 8.08 8.71 -14.96
C SER A 340 9.43 7.99 -14.91
N GLU A 341 9.58 6.99 -14.04
CA GLU A 341 10.89 6.39 -13.73
C GLU A 341 11.22 5.19 -14.61
N THR A 342 10.21 4.53 -15.20
CA THR A 342 10.40 3.30 -15.98
C THR A 342 9.73 3.34 -17.36
N GLY A 343 9.13 4.47 -17.72
CA GLY A 343 8.47 4.68 -19.00
C GLY A 343 7.23 3.82 -19.20
N ILE A 344 6.77 3.77 -20.45
CA ILE A 344 5.63 2.93 -20.85
C ILE A 344 5.95 1.45 -20.63
N LEU A 345 7.20 1.02 -20.85
CA LEU A 345 7.59 -0.37 -20.67
C LEU A 345 7.38 -0.84 -19.23
N GLY A 346 7.90 -0.11 -18.25
CA GLY A 346 7.74 -0.49 -16.85
C GLY A 346 6.30 -0.36 -16.36
N PHE A 347 5.54 0.63 -16.84
CA PHE A 347 4.10 0.72 -16.58
C PHE A 347 3.34 -0.51 -17.11
N CYS A 348 3.61 -0.95 -18.34
CA CYS A 348 3.02 -2.15 -18.91
C CYS A 348 3.43 -3.42 -18.16
N ILE A 349 4.70 -3.54 -17.75
CA ILE A 349 5.19 -4.68 -16.96
C ILE A 349 4.48 -4.72 -15.59
N LEU A 350 4.35 -3.60 -14.90
CA LEU A 350 3.64 -3.52 -13.61
C LEU A 350 2.20 -4.02 -13.74
N ASN A 351 1.45 -3.49 -14.70
CA ASN A 351 0.06 -3.88 -14.94
C ASN A 351 -0.05 -5.34 -15.42
N GLY A 352 0.87 -5.77 -16.29
CA GLY A 352 0.96 -7.15 -16.76
C GLY A 352 1.22 -8.14 -15.62
N LEU A 353 2.10 -7.80 -14.67
CA LEU A 353 2.35 -8.60 -13.47
C LEU A 353 1.11 -8.71 -12.59
N ILE A 354 0.37 -7.62 -12.38
CA ILE A 354 -0.89 -7.65 -11.62
C ILE A 354 -1.89 -8.60 -12.29
N ILE A 355 -2.11 -8.47 -13.60
CA ILE A 355 -3.02 -9.33 -14.36
C ILE A 355 -2.57 -10.79 -14.29
N TYR A 356 -1.28 -11.05 -14.43
CA TYR A 356 -0.70 -12.37 -14.33
C TYR A 356 -0.94 -13.00 -12.95
N LEU A 357 -0.71 -12.26 -11.86
CA LEU A 357 -0.95 -12.73 -10.49
C LEU A 357 -2.44 -13.03 -10.25
N MET A 358 -3.34 -12.19 -10.76
CA MET A 358 -4.79 -12.42 -10.66
C MET A 358 -5.25 -13.69 -11.38
N LYS A 359 -4.66 -14.03 -12.53
CA LYS A 359 -5.08 -15.16 -13.37
C LYS A 359 -4.48 -16.50 -12.96
N ARG A 360 -3.28 -16.51 -12.36
CA ARG A 360 -2.47 -17.74 -12.30
C ARG A 360 -2.65 -18.60 -11.05
N CYS A 361 -3.53 -18.23 -10.11
CA CYS A 361 -3.92 -19.10 -9.01
C CYS A 361 -5.20 -19.86 -9.38
N ASP A 362 -5.18 -21.17 -9.17
CA ASP A 362 -6.30 -22.06 -9.46
C ASP A 362 -7.45 -21.80 -8.48
N LYS A 363 -8.65 -21.54 -9.02
CA LYS A 363 -9.89 -21.29 -8.27
C LYS A 363 -10.26 -22.41 -7.29
N SER A 364 -9.82 -23.64 -7.55
CA SER A 364 -10.09 -24.80 -6.70
C SER A 364 -9.21 -24.83 -5.45
N LYS A 365 -8.12 -24.06 -5.41
CA LYS A 365 -7.14 -24.10 -4.32
C LYS A 365 -7.57 -23.19 -3.17
N ILE A 366 -7.26 -23.64 -1.96
CA ILE A 366 -7.56 -22.90 -0.71
C ILE A 366 -6.90 -21.51 -0.66
N ASN A 367 -5.78 -21.32 -1.37
CA ASN A 367 -5.05 -20.07 -1.42
C ASN A 367 -5.66 -19.04 -2.40
N TYR A 368 -6.66 -19.42 -3.20
CA TYR A 368 -7.19 -18.55 -4.26
C TYR A 368 -7.71 -17.20 -3.75
N PRO A 369 -8.58 -17.13 -2.72
CA PRO A 369 -9.08 -15.84 -2.24
C PRO A 369 -7.97 -14.97 -1.63
N TYR A 370 -6.96 -15.59 -1.00
CA TYR A 370 -5.79 -14.90 -0.47
C TYR A 370 -4.91 -14.32 -1.57
N ASN A 371 -4.67 -15.07 -2.65
CA ASN A 371 -3.95 -14.55 -3.80
C ASN A 371 -4.65 -13.30 -4.36
N ILE A 372 -5.97 -13.36 -4.55
CA ILE A 372 -6.74 -12.23 -5.06
C ILE A 372 -6.66 -11.05 -4.08
N ALA A 373 -6.85 -11.29 -2.78
CA ALA A 373 -6.79 -10.26 -1.75
C ALA A 373 -5.45 -9.49 -1.77
N PHE A 374 -4.33 -10.22 -1.81
CA PHE A 374 -2.99 -9.63 -1.76
C PHE A 374 -2.55 -9.02 -3.10
N THR A 375 -3.01 -9.57 -4.24
CA THR A 375 -2.76 -8.98 -5.55
C THR A 375 -3.50 -7.66 -5.71
N ILE A 376 -4.79 -7.62 -5.33
CA ILE A 376 -5.57 -6.38 -5.31
C ILE A 376 -4.96 -5.40 -4.32
N ALA A 377 -4.49 -5.87 -3.16
CA ALA A 377 -3.87 -5.00 -2.18
C ALA A 377 -2.61 -4.30 -2.73
N PHE A 378 -1.74 -5.03 -3.43
CA PHE A 378 -0.60 -4.45 -4.12
C PHE A 378 -1.03 -3.43 -5.19
N ALA A 379 -1.99 -3.80 -6.04
CA ALA A 379 -2.46 -2.93 -7.13
C ALA A 379 -3.12 -1.64 -6.61
N LEU A 380 -4.01 -1.75 -5.62
CA LEU A 380 -4.78 -0.63 -5.12
C LEU A 380 -3.96 0.26 -4.18
N LEU A 381 -3.04 -0.30 -3.39
CA LEU A 381 -2.11 0.52 -2.61
C LEU A 381 -1.28 1.44 -3.53
N GLY A 382 -0.93 0.96 -4.72
CA GLY A 382 -0.23 1.76 -5.74
C GLY A 382 -1.00 2.98 -6.25
N ILE A 383 -2.34 3.03 -6.10
CA ILE A 383 -3.13 4.23 -6.45
C ILE A 383 -2.78 5.39 -5.49
N ARG A 384 -2.51 5.08 -4.22
CA ARG A 384 -2.23 6.06 -3.17
C ARG A 384 -0.75 6.31 -2.94
N ALA A 385 0.04 5.25 -2.94
CA ALA A 385 1.43 5.28 -2.49
C ALA A 385 2.32 4.92 -3.67
N GLY A 386 3.15 5.86 -4.11
CA GLY A 386 4.23 5.53 -5.04
C GLY A 386 5.55 5.28 -4.35
N SER A 387 5.67 5.44 -3.03
CA SER A 387 6.90 5.13 -2.33
C SER A 387 7.12 3.62 -2.29
N VAL A 388 8.14 3.19 -3.03
CA VAL A 388 8.65 1.82 -3.01
C VAL A 388 9.50 1.53 -1.78
N ASN A 389 9.73 2.54 -0.93
CA ASN A 389 10.40 2.41 0.37
C ASN A 389 9.42 2.10 1.51
N TYR A 390 8.24 1.56 1.19
CA TYR A 390 7.27 1.07 2.17
C TYR A 390 7.25 -0.46 2.19
N ILE A 391 7.63 -1.08 3.31
CA ILE A 391 7.75 -2.54 3.38
C ILE A 391 6.42 -3.26 3.08
N ILE A 392 5.29 -2.61 3.38
CA ILE A 392 3.95 -3.17 3.16
C ILE A 392 3.66 -3.43 1.67
N ILE A 393 4.21 -2.62 0.76
CA ILE A 393 4.00 -2.81 -0.68
C ILE A 393 4.66 -4.11 -1.16
N TRP A 394 5.88 -4.37 -0.68
CA TRP A 394 6.62 -5.59 -0.97
C TRP A 394 6.05 -6.79 -0.24
N PHE A 395 5.54 -6.60 0.97
CA PHE A 395 4.82 -7.63 1.70
C PHE A 395 3.61 -8.12 0.89
N TYR A 396 2.82 -7.22 0.30
CA TYR A 396 1.70 -7.60 -0.55
C TYR A 396 2.15 -8.30 -1.84
N PHE A 397 3.11 -7.70 -2.55
CA PHE A 397 3.61 -8.24 -3.81
C PHE A 397 4.16 -9.66 -3.67
N PHE A 398 5.06 -9.90 -2.72
CA PHE A 398 5.68 -11.21 -2.55
C PHE A 398 4.73 -12.24 -1.91
N SER A 399 3.78 -11.80 -1.09
CA SER A 399 2.73 -12.71 -0.58
C SER A 399 1.82 -13.19 -1.71
N ALA A 400 1.44 -12.31 -2.65
CA ALA A 400 0.68 -12.70 -3.84
C ALA A 400 1.46 -13.76 -4.67
N ILE A 401 2.74 -13.51 -4.94
CA ILE A 401 3.62 -14.50 -5.62
C ILE A 401 3.65 -15.83 -4.86
N ARG A 402 3.78 -15.78 -3.53
CA ARG A 402 3.83 -16.98 -2.69
C ARG A 402 2.55 -17.80 -2.78
N PHE A 403 1.37 -17.17 -2.73
CA PHE A 403 0.09 -17.86 -2.84
C PHE A 403 -0.11 -18.48 -4.22
N VAL A 404 0.33 -17.80 -5.30
CA VAL A 404 0.32 -18.38 -6.64
C VAL A 404 1.23 -19.60 -6.71
N ASN A 405 2.44 -19.56 -6.15
CA ASN A 405 3.42 -20.64 -6.25
C ASN A 405 3.04 -21.86 -5.40
N GLU A 406 2.60 -21.67 -4.15
CA GLU A 406 2.11 -22.78 -3.32
C GLU A 406 0.82 -23.40 -3.86
N GLY A 407 -0.04 -22.60 -4.51
CA GLY A 407 -1.24 -23.11 -5.18
C GLY A 407 -0.95 -24.14 -6.27
N ARG A 408 0.29 -24.19 -6.79
CA ARG A 408 0.72 -25.18 -7.80
C ARG A 408 1.28 -26.46 -7.21
N LEU A 409 1.62 -26.48 -5.92
CA LEU A 409 2.21 -27.63 -5.24
C LEU A 409 1.12 -28.47 -4.57
N LYS A 410 0.34 -29.20 -5.38
CA LYS A 410 -0.30 -30.46 -5.02
C LYS A 410 -0.54 -31.25 -6.28
#